data_AF-A0A536F4H7-F1
#
_entry.id   AF-A0A536F4H7-F1
#
_cell.length_a   1.000
_cell.length_b   1.000
_cell.length_c   1.000
_cell.angle_alpha   90.00
_cell.angle_beta   90.00
_cell.angle_gamma   90.00
#
_symmetry.space_group_name_H-M   'P 1'
#
loop_
_entity.id
_entity.type
_entity.pdbx_description
1 polymer ?
#
loop_
_entity_poly.entity_id
_entity_poly.type
_entity_poly.pdbx_seq_one_letter_code
_entity_poly.pdbx_strand_id
1 'polypeptide(L)'
;MTSFSELFADAQARRESGDLTGALALFDGREQDLPLQKGLVYLVRAELFAQLGQPDRAIDTLDAALASGCRYKRSWLEENKRLAPLRGSSLFRDLTERSARRYEEDSAAARPELTVVMPRNVAPGTEYPLLVALHGNNSTMAETVAHWSSAAHAGWVVAVPQSSEIGASPGAFVWNQTERTAGEVTAHIAEIGKRTPIHSDRVVLGGFSMGGLQAIALPLSARVRARAFIAVAAWLPEIREFATMLDRGPGRELRGYVVVGDRDPSREGAKQLVALLAKHRVRVELDLRADLGHEYPADMPETLARALASALS
;
A
#
# COMPACT_ATOMS: atom_id res chain seq x y z
N MET A 1 -3.95 20.09 1.98
CA MET A 1 -2.69 19.79 1.27
C MET A 1 -3.02 18.71 0.28
N THR A 2 -2.70 18.88 -1.01
CA THR A 2 -3.03 17.90 -2.06
C THR A 2 -2.25 16.61 -1.83
N SER A 3 -2.92 15.46 -1.90
CA SER A 3 -2.26 14.17 -1.75
C SER A 3 -1.36 13.85 -2.97
N PHE A 4 -0.38 12.95 -2.80
CA PHE A 4 0.44 12.50 -3.92
C PHE A 4 -0.41 11.83 -5.02
N SER A 5 -1.45 11.10 -4.65
CA SER A 5 -2.33 10.40 -5.61
C SER A 5 -3.10 11.39 -6.48
N GLU A 6 -3.66 12.46 -5.90
CA GLU A 6 -4.31 13.54 -6.64
C GLU A 6 -3.31 14.26 -7.56
N LEU A 7 -2.13 14.59 -7.02
CA LEU A 7 -1.06 15.24 -7.78
C LEU A 7 -0.65 14.40 -9.01
N PHE A 8 -0.51 13.09 -8.81
CA PHE A 8 -0.14 12.16 -9.87
C PHE A 8 -1.24 12.00 -10.92
N ALA A 9 -2.51 11.96 -10.49
CA ALA A 9 -3.65 11.91 -11.41
C ALA A 9 -3.74 13.17 -12.28
N ASP A 10 -3.58 14.36 -11.68
CA ASP A 10 -3.56 15.64 -12.40
C ASP A 10 -2.39 15.72 -13.39
N ALA A 11 -1.21 15.26 -12.97
CA ALA A 11 -0.04 15.19 -13.83
C ALA A 11 -0.24 14.24 -15.00
N GLN A 12 -0.89 13.09 -14.79
CA GLN A 12 -1.19 12.13 -15.84
C GLN A 12 -2.21 12.69 -16.84
N ALA A 13 -3.26 13.38 -16.37
CA ALA A 13 -4.23 14.05 -17.24
C ALA A 13 -3.56 15.12 -18.12
N ARG A 14 -2.66 15.93 -17.55
CA ARG A 14 -1.89 16.93 -18.31
C ARG A 14 -0.90 16.30 -19.29
N ARG A 15 -0.25 15.19 -18.91
CA ARG A 15 0.59 14.40 -19.82
C ARG A 15 -0.22 13.91 -21.03
N GLU A 16 -1.42 13.38 -20.80
CA GLU A 16 -2.32 12.89 -21.85
C GLU A 16 -2.80 14.01 -22.78
N SER A 17 -3.01 15.22 -22.26
CA SER A 17 -3.35 16.40 -23.07
C SER A 17 -2.14 17.08 -23.73
N GLY A 18 -0.92 16.56 -23.53
CA GLY A 18 0.33 17.13 -24.07
C GLY A 18 0.90 18.33 -23.30
N ASP A 19 0.28 18.74 -22.18
CA ASP A 19 0.76 19.81 -21.30
C ASP A 19 1.85 19.29 -20.33
N LEU A 20 3.00 18.90 -20.90
CA LEU A 20 4.13 18.38 -20.11
C LEU A 20 4.71 19.44 -19.16
N THR A 21 4.72 20.71 -19.57
CA THR A 21 5.20 21.82 -18.74
C THR A 21 4.29 22.05 -17.54
N GLY A 22 2.97 22.06 -17.74
CA GLY A 22 2.03 22.18 -16.63
C GLY A 22 2.03 20.95 -15.73
N ALA A 23 2.22 19.73 -16.28
CA ALA A 23 2.42 18.53 -15.48
C ALA A 23 3.65 18.64 -14.59
N LEU A 24 4.75 19.21 -15.09
CA LEU A 24 5.98 19.40 -14.34
C LEU A 24 5.80 20.41 -13.21
N ALA A 25 5.12 21.53 -13.48
CA ALA A 25 4.87 22.60 -12.51
C ALA A 25 4.09 22.13 -11.26
N LEU A 26 3.29 21.05 -11.37
CA LEU A 26 2.59 20.47 -10.22
C LEU A 26 3.56 19.99 -9.13
N PHE A 27 4.75 19.52 -9.53
CA PHE A 27 5.72 18.89 -8.63
C PHE A 27 6.77 19.84 -8.05
N ASP A 28 6.74 21.13 -8.39
CA ASP A 28 7.73 22.07 -7.88
C ASP A 28 7.61 22.24 -6.36
N GLY A 29 8.70 21.91 -5.64
CA GLY A 29 8.79 21.98 -4.17
C GLY A 29 8.07 20.85 -3.43
N ARG A 30 7.36 19.96 -4.13
CA ARG A 30 6.54 18.90 -3.50
C ARG A 30 7.36 17.84 -2.78
N GLU A 31 8.65 17.71 -3.09
CA GLU A 31 9.57 16.83 -2.36
C GLU A 31 9.72 17.20 -0.87
N GLN A 32 9.40 18.43 -0.48
CA GLN A 32 9.47 18.90 0.90
C GLN A 32 8.17 18.60 1.66
N ASP A 33 7.02 18.71 0.98
CA ASP A 33 5.69 18.46 1.54
C ASP A 33 5.38 16.95 1.66
N LEU A 34 5.99 16.12 0.81
CA LEU A 34 5.68 14.69 0.67
C LEU A 34 6.93 13.83 0.92
N PRO A 35 7.48 13.79 2.16
CA PRO A 35 8.76 13.15 2.44
C PRO A 35 8.79 11.66 2.09
N LEU A 36 7.68 10.93 2.27
CA LEU A 36 7.61 9.51 1.94
C LEU A 36 7.42 9.24 0.44
N GLN A 37 6.94 10.22 -0.33
CA GLN A 37 6.79 10.13 -1.79
C GLN A 37 7.85 10.93 -2.56
N LYS A 38 8.79 11.57 -1.85
CA LYS A 38 9.89 12.37 -2.39
C LYS A 38 10.63 11.72 -3.56
N GLY A 39 10.99 10.45 -3.44
CA GLY A 39 11.66 9.71 -4.51
C GLY A 39 10.78 9.58 -5.76
N LEU A 40 9.46 9.42 -5.59
CA LEU A 40 8.51 9.39 -6.71
C LEU A 40 8.33 10.76 -7.35
N VAL A 41 8.29 11.83 -6.55
CA VAL A 41 8.27 13.22 -7.05
C VAL A 41 9.46 13.47 -7.97
N TYR A 42 10.68 13.15 -7.53
CA TYR A 42 11.88 13.30 -8.38
C TYR A 42 11.81 12.43 -9.64
N LEU A 43 11.36 11.18 -9.52
CA LEU A 43 11.26 10.28 -10.66
C LEU A 43 10.30 10.83 -11.72
N VAL A 44 9.11 11.29 -11.32
CA VAL A 44 8.12 11.87 -12.24
C VAL A 44 8.64 13.16 -12.90
N ARG A 45 9.36 14.00 -12.15
CA ARG A 45 10.00 15.21 -12.71
C ARG A 45 11.07 14.84 -13.73
N ALA A 46 11.92 13.86 -13.45
CA ALA A 46 12.94 13.37 -14.38
C ALA A 46 12.33 12.79 -15.66
N GLU A 47 11.24 12.01 -15.54
CA GLU A 47 10.47 11.53 -16.68
C GLU A 47 9.95 12.69 -17.55
N LEU A 48 9.39 13.74 -16.93
CA LEU A 48 8.86 14.90 -17.64
C LEU A 48 9.97 15.69 -18.35
N PHE A 49 11.12 15.90 -17.71
CA PHE A 49 12.28 16.52 -18.35
C PHE A 49 12.78 15.72 -19.54
N ALA A 50 12.86 14.39 -19.42
CA ALA A 50 13.24 13.52 -20.53
C ALA A 50 12.24 13.63 -21.69
N GLN A 51 10.93 13.65 -21.40
CA GLN A 51 9.87 13.82 -22.40
C GLN A 51 9.89 15.21 -23.07
N LEU A 52 10.31 16.24 -22.35
CA LEU A 52 10.51 17.61 -22.87
C LEU A 52 11.82 17.79 -23.67
N GLY A 53 12.61 16.72 -23.87
CA GLY A 53 13.89 16.79 -24.57
C GLY A 53 14.97 17.52 -23.76
N GLN A 54 14.89 17.49 -22.42
CA GLN A 54 15.83 18.11 -21.49
C GLN A 54 16.60 17.03 -20.71
N PRO A 55 17.47 16.23 -21.36
CA PRO A 55 18.11 15.07 -20.75
C PRO A 55 19.03 15.42 -19.58
N ASP A 56 19.79 16.53 -19.68
CA ASP A 56 20.69 16.95 -18.61
C ASP A 56 19.92 17.28 -17.33
N ARG A 57 18.80 18.02 -17.46
CA ARG A 57 17.92 18.33 -16.32
C ARG A 57 17.28 17.09 -15.71
N ALA A 58 16.95 16.08 -16.54
CA ALA A 58 16.42 14.82 -16.04
C ALA A 58 17.46 14.08 -15.19
N ILE A 59 18.72 14.04 -15.64
CA ILE A 59 19.83 13.44 -14.90
C ILE A 59 20.12 14.22 -13.61
N ASP A 60 20.22 15.54 -13.68
CA ASP A 60 20.43 16.41 -12.51
C ASP A 60 19.32 16.22 -11.45
N THR A 61 18.08 16.05 -11.91
CA THR A 61 16.93 15.78 -11.03
C THR A 61 17.07 14.46 -10.28
N LEU A 62 17.51 13.40 -10.97
CA LEU A 62 17.75 12.11 -10.33
C LEU A 62 18.97 12.16 -9.41
N ASP A 63 20.03 12.88 -9.77
CA ASP A 63 21.21 13.03 -8.91
C ASP A 63 20.88 13.81 -7.63
N ALA A 64 20.05 14.85 -7.74
CA ALA A 64 19.50 15.55 -6.58
C ALA A 64 18.66 14.61 -5.68
N ALA A 65 17.91 13.68 -6.27
CA ALA A 65 17.19 12.67 -5.53
C ALA A 65 18.15 11.79 -4.72
N LEU A 66 19.21 11.26 -5.36
CA LEU A 66 20.24 10.45 -4.72
C LEU A 66 20.96 11.22 -3.59
N ALA A 67 21.34 12.48 -3.84
CA ALA A 67 21.95 13.35 -2.84
C ALA A 67 21.04 13.57 -1.62
N SER A 68 19.72 13.47 -1.80
CA SER A 68 18.73 13.57 -0.74
C SER A 68 18.39 12.25 -0.04
N GLY A 69 19.10 11.17 -0.38
CA GLY A 69 18.94 9.84 0.19
C GLY A 69 17.93 8.94 -0.55
N CYS A 70 17.31 9.41 -1.62
CA CYS A 70 16.46 8.55 -2.45
C CYS A 70 17.28 7.49 -3.17
N ARG A 71 16.63 6.37 -3.47
CA ARG A 71 17.24 5.24 -4.16
C ARG A 71 16.22 4.52 -5.01
N TYR A 72 16.66 4.08 -6.18
CA TYR A 72 15.84 3.41 -7.18
C TYR A 72 16.48 2.09 -7.57
N LYS A 73 15.64 1.06 -7.81
CA LYS A 73 16.10 -0.17 -8.46
C LYS A 73 16.64 0.16 -9.84
N ARG A 74 17.64 -0.61 -10.30
CA ARG A 74 18.14 -0.52 -11.67
C ARG A 74 17.01 -0.61 -12.70
N SER A 75 16.12 -1.59 -12.55
CA SER A 75 14.97 -1.78 -13.46
C SER A 75 14.02 -0.60 -13.50
N TRP A 76 13.84 0.13 -12.39
CA TRP A 76 12.99 1.33 -12.36
C TRP A 76 13.54 2.48 -13.21
N LEU A 77 14.85 2.51 -13.45
CA LEU A 77 15.49 3.52 -14.28
C LEU A 77 15.68 3.00 -15.71
N GLU A 78 16.23 1.79 -15.88
CA GLU A 78 16.57 1.25 -17.18
C GLU A 78 15.35 0.83 -17.98
N GLU A 79 14.35 0.19 -17.37
CA GLU A 79 13.18 -0.34 -18.08
C GLU A 79 12.09 0.73 -18.26
N ASN A 80 12.20 1.86 -17.54
CA ASN A 80 11.26 2.96 -17.67
C ASN A 80 11.34 3.60 -19.06
N LYS A 81 10.29 3.38 -19.85
CA LYS A 81 10.17 3.88 -21.23
C LYS A 81 10.24 5.41 -21.31
N ARG A 82 9.82 6.13 -20.26
CA ARG A 82 9.87 7.61 -20.23
C ARG A 82 11.29 8.13 -20.02
N LEU A 83 12.21 7.31 -19.53
CA LEU A 83 13.62 7.63 -19.38
C LEU A 83 14.48 7.06 -20.53
N ALA A 84 13.86 6.42 -21.54
CA ALA A 84 14.57 5.85 -22.68
C ALA A 84 15.56 6.82 -23.37
N PRO A 85 15.25 8.13 -23.53
CA PRO A 85 16.20 9.09 -24.11
C PRO A 85 17.52 9.21 -23.33
N LEU A 86 17.56 8.85 -22.05
CA LEU A 86 18.75 8.99 -21.19
C LEU A 86 19.73 7.81 -21.32
N ARG A 87 19.28 6.66 -21.86
CA ARG A 87 20.04 5.38 -21.85
C ARG A 87 21.39 5.45 -22.57
N GLY A 88 21.57 6.37 -23.52
CA GLY A 88 22.84 6.59 -24.21
C GLY A 88 23.89 7.36 -23.40
N SER A 89 23.49 8.02 -22.31
CA SER A 89 24.37 8.84 -21.48
C SER A 89 25.23 8.00 -20.55
N SER A 90 26.54 8.28 -20.50
CA SER A 90 27.43 7.71 -19.48
C SER A 90 27.06 8.16 -18.07
N LEU A 91 26.60 9.41 -17.91
CA LEU A 91 26.16 9.96 -16.63
C LEU A 91 24.93 9.22 -16.10
N PHE A 92 23.95 8.94 -16.97
CA PHE A 92 22.77 8.19 -16.56
C PHE A 92 23.09 6.75 -16.16
N ARG A 93 24.03 6.09 -16.86
CA ARG A 93 24.52 4.76 -16.49
C ARG A 93 25.22 4.76 -15.12
N ASP A 94 26.11 5.71 -14.87
CA ASP A 94 26.78 5.86 -13.57
C ASP A 94 25.78 6.10 -12.44
N LEU A 95 24.84 7.04 -12.64
CA LEU A 95 23.77 7.32 -11.69
C LEU A 95 22.95 6.06 -11.38
N THR A 96 22.57 5.31 -12.41
CA THR A 96 21.79 4.08 -12.26
C THR A 96 22.53 3.05 -11.41
N GLU A 97 23.82 2.87 -11.63
CA GLU A 97 24.67 1.97 -10.83
C GLU A 97 24.75 2.42 -9.37
N ARG A 98 25.04 3.71 -9.13
CA ARG A 98 25.09 4.28 -7.78
C ARG A 98 23.76 4.10 -7.04
N SER A 99 22.66 4.39 -7.71
CA SER A 99 21.30 4.25 -7.17
C SER A 99 20.98 2.79 -6.83
N ALA A 100 21.25 1.86 -7.75
CA ALA A 100 20.95 0.45 -7.57
C ALA A 100 21.74 -0.16 -6.41
N ARG A 101 23.05 0.13 -6.31
CA ARG A 101 23.88 -0.29 -5.19
C ARG A 101 23.31 0.20 -3.86
N ARG A 102 22.92 1.47 -3.78
CA ARG A 102 22.32 2.02 -2.56
C ARG A 102 20.98 1.35 -2.21
N TYR A 103 20.15 1.09 -3.22
CA TYR A 103 18.89 0.36 -3.02
C TYR A 103 19.13 -1.04 -2.47
N GLU A 104 20.11 -1.77 -3.01
CA GLU A 104 20.47 -3.12 -2.57
C GLU A 104 21.01 -3.14 -1.14
N GLU A 105 21.91 -2.21 -0.79
CA GLU A 105 22.44 -2.04 0.57
C GLU A 105 21.31 -1.78 1.58
N ASP A 106 20.44 -0.79 1.31
CA ASP A 106 19.33 -0.43 2.20
C ASP A 106 18.31 -1.58 2.29
N SER A 107 18.02 -2.25 1.16
CA SER A 107 17.09 -3.39 1.14
C SER A 107 17.63 -4.60 1.90
N ALA A 108 18.96 -4.81 1.91
CA ALA A 108 19.58 -5.89 2.67
C ALA A 108 19.59 -5.60 4.18
N ALA A 109 19.60 -4.32 4.57
CA ALA A 109 19.53 -3.89 5.97
C ALA A 109 18.09 -3.84 6.52
N ALA A 110 17.08 -3.65 5.65
CA ALA A 110 15.68 -3.54 6.05
C ALA A 110 15.17 -4.81 6.76
N ARG A 111 14.35 -4.62 7.80
CA ARG A 111 13.73 -5.70 8.58
C ARG A 111 12.24 -5.40 8.76
N PRO A 112 11.40 -6.43 8.83
CA PRO A 112 10.01 -6.24 9.18
C PRO A 112 9.91 -5.88 10.66
N GLU A 113 9.07 -4.90 10.99
CA GLU A 113 8.82 -4.44 12.35
C GLU A 113 7.33 -4.53 12.67
N LEU A 114 6.98 -4.38 13.95
CA LEU A 114 5.61 -4.54 14.40
C LEU A 114 5.28 -3.61 15.56
N THR A 115 4.20 -2.86 15.42
CA THR A 115 3.52 -2.22 16.54
C THR A 115 2.28 -3.02 16.92
N VAL A 116 2.06 -3.23 18.23
CA VAL A 116 0.86 -3.92 18.74
C VAL A 116 0.14 -2.99 19.72
N VAL A 117 -1.15 -2.77 19.49
CA VAL A 117 -2.04 -2.08 20.42
C VAL A 117 -2.89 -3.12 21.12
N MET A 118 -2.69 -3.26 22.43
CA MET A 118 -3.44 -4.19 23.27
C MET A 118 -4.79 -3.59 23.69
N PRO A 119 -5.86 -4.38 23.74
CA PRO A 119 -7.13 -3.93 24.29
C PRO A 119 -7.01 -3.66 25.79
N ARG A 120 -7.80 -2.71 26.30
CA ARG A 120 -7.84 -2.38 27.73
C ARG A 120 -8.94 -3.21 28.41
N ASN A 121 -8.72 -3.55 29.69
CA ASN A 121 -9.75 -4.12 30.59
C ASN A 121 -10.38 -5.45 30.10
N VAL A 122 -9.58 -6.38 29.57
CA VAL A 122 -10.07 -7.71 29.19
C VAL A 122 -9.88 -8.70 30.34
N ALA A 123 -10.86 -9.59 30.54
CA ALA A 123 -10.82 -10.59 31.61
C ALA A 123 -9.62 -11.55 31.44
N PRO A 124 -8.95 -11.95 32.54
CA PRO A 124 -7.88 -12.95 32.50
C PRO A 124 -8.32 -14.26 31.84
N GLY A 125 -7.47 -14.86 31.00
CA GLY A 125 -7.76 -16.12 30.30
C GLY A 125 -8.62 -16.00 29.04
N THR A 126 -8.98 -14.78 28.63
CA THR A 126 -9.72 -14.54 27.37
C THR A 126 -8.80 -14.71 26.16
N GLU A 127 -9.23 -15.49 25.17
CA GLU A 127 -8.60 -15.47 23.84
C GLU A 127 -9.03 -14.20 23.08
N TYR A 128 -8.06 -13.51 22.48
CA TYR A 128 -8.26 -12.24 21.81
C TYR A 128 -8.53 -12.43 20.32
N PRO A 129 -9.52 -11.73 19.74
CA PRO A 129 -9.56 -11.57 18.29
C PRO A 129 -8.38 -10.67 17.85
N LEU A 130 -7.84 -10.93 16.66
CA LEU A 130 -6.67 -10.25 16.13
C LEU A 130 -7.02 -9.51 14.83
N LEU A 131 -6.71 -8.22 14.79
CA LEU A 131 -6.74 -7.42 13.58
C LEU A 131 -5.30 -7.11 13.16
N VAL A 132 -4.90 -7.51 11.96
CA VAL A 132 -3.61 -7.12 11.37
C VAL A 132 -3.85 -6.06 10.30
N ALA A 133 -3.36 -4.83 10.50
CA ALA A 133 -3.60 -3.70 9.60
C ALA A 133 -2.35 -3.33 8.79
N LEU A 134 -2.42 -3.51 7.47
CA LEU A 134 -1.32 -3.26 6.54
C LEU A 134 -1.35 -1.82 5.98
N HIS A 135 -0.21 -1.13 6.08
CA HIS A 135 -0.05 0.22 5.52
C HIS A 135 -0.15 0.25 3.99
N GLY A 136 -0.43 1.42 3.41
CA GLY A 136 -0.35 1.62 1.95
C GLY A 136 1.09 1.72 1.44
N ASN A 137 1.28 1.73 0.12
CA ASN A 137 2.60 1.95 -0.45
C ASN A 137 3.12 3.37 -0.17
N ASN A 138 4.42 3.46 0.08
CA ASN A 138 5.11 4.69 0.46
C ASN A 138 4.54 5.30 1.73
N SER A 139 4.28 4.45 2.73
CA SER A 139 3.81 4.82 4.06
C SER A 139 4.55 4.00 5.11
N THR A 140 4.14 4.13 6.38
CA THR A 140 4.75 3.46 7.53
C THR A 140 3.69 2.90 8.48
N MET A 141 4.09 2.02 9.38
CA MET A 141 3.23 1.57 10.48
C MET A 141 2.83 2.73 11.40
N ALA A 142 3.70 3.74 11.56
CA ALA A 142 3.46 4.89 12.42
C ALA A 142 2.33 5.79 11.89
N GLU A 143 2.25 5.99 10.58
CA GLU A 143 1.11 6.69 9.94
C GLU A 143 -0.16 5.85 9.97
N THR A 144 -0.03 4.52 9.98
CA THR A 144 -1.17 3.60 9.88
C THR A 144 -1.87 3.38 11.21
N VAL A 145 -1.11 3.26 12.32
CA VAL A 145 -1.66 2.82 13.61
C VAL A 145 -2.85 3.64 14.10
N ALA A 146 -2.84 4.96 13.88
CA ALA A 146 -3.91 5.86 14.31
C ALA A 146 -5.27 5.49 13.68
N HIS A 147 -5.27 5.06 12.41
CA HIS A 147 -6.49 4.72 11.67
C HIS A 147 -7.15 3.40 12.12
N TRP A 148 -6.38 2.49 12.73
CA TRP A 148 -6.84 1.14 13.05
C TRP A 148 -6.90 0.82 14.55
N SER A 149 -6.25 1.63 15.38
CA SER A 149 -6.12 1.38 16.83
C SER A 149 -7.45 1.42 17.60
N SER A 150 -8.51 2.05 17.06
CA SER A 150 -9.83 2.12 17.71
C SER A 150 -10.45 0.75 17.96
N ALA A 151 -10.09 -0.29 17.19
CA ALA A 151 -10.53 -1.67 17.42
C ALA A 151 -10.09 -2.22 18.79
N ALA A 152 -9.00 -1.70 19.37
CA ALA A 152 -8.56 -2.08 20.71
C ALA A 152 -9.58 -1.71 21.80
N HIS A 153 -10.39 -0.66 21.58
CA HIS A 153 -11.51 -0.32 22.49
C HIS A 153 -12.64 -1.37 22.44
N ALA A 154 -12.72 -2.15 21.36
CA ALA A 154 -13.68 -3.23 21.20
C ALA A 154 -13.10 -4.62 21.56
N GLY A 155 -11.96 -4.67 22.26
CA GLY A 155 -11.37 -5.93 22.74
C GLY A 155 -10.44 -6.63 21.75
N TRP A 156 -10.09 -6.00 20.62
CA TRP A 156 -9.17 -6.58 19.65
C TRP A 156 -7.71 -6.31 19.99
N VAL A 157 -6.84 -7.29 19.75
CA VAL A 157 -5.42 -7.03 19.57
C VAL A 157 -5.25 -6.44 18.16
N VAL A 158 -4.63 -5.27 18.07
CA VAL A 158 -4.36 -4.63 16.77
C VAL A 158 -2.88 -4.69 16.49
N ALA A 159 -2.51 -5.44 15.46
CA ALA A 159 -1.14 -5.57 14.96
C ALA A 159 -0.97 -4.72 13.71
N VAL A 160 0.03 -3.85 13.69
CA VAL A 160 0.34 -2.97 12.55
C VAL A 160 1.78 -3.27 12.12
N PRO A 161 1.98 -4.21 11.18
CA PRO A 161 3.31 -4.54 10.70
C PRO A 161 3.86 -3.44 9.77
N GLN A 162 5.17 -3.30 9.79
CA GLN A 162 5.97 -2.51 8.86
C GLN A 162 6.65 -3.48 7.88
N SER A 163 6.48 -3.26 6.57
CA SER A 163 7.16 -4.09 5.57
C SER A 163 8.68 -3.93 5.64
N SER A 164 9.43 -4.98 5.30
CA SER A 164 10.85 -4.85 4.95
C SER A 164 11.09 -4.40 3.50
N GLU A 165 10.07 -4.38 2.65
CA GLU A 165 10.22 -3.92 1.26
C GLU A 165 10.28 -2.38 1.22
N ILE A 166 11.46 -1.85 0.92
CA ILE A 166 11.69 -0.40 0.86
C ILE A 166 11.15 0.23 -0.44
N GLY A 167 10.59 1.44 -0.31
CA GLY A 167 10.21 2.32 -1.41
C GLY A 167 11.36 3.20 -1.91
N ALA A 168 11.07 4.18 -2.76
CA ALA A 168 12.08 5.06 -3.35
C ALA A 168 12.65 6.12 -2.38
N SER A 169 11.82 6.56 -1.43
CA SER A 169 12.16 7.61 -0.46
C SER A 169 12.70 7.04 0.86
N PRO A 170 13.62 7.72 1.55
CA PRO A 170 14.05 7.33 2.90
C PRO A 170 12.84 7.12 3.82
N GLY A 171 12.84 6.02 4.57
CA GLY A 171 11.75 5.68 5.50
C GLY A 171 10.42 5.28 4.85
N ALA A 172 10.33 5.23 3.52
CA ALA A 172 9.13 4.75 2.84
C ALA A 172 9.20 3.25 2.57
N PHE A 173 8.07 2.56 2.77
CA PHE A 173 7.95 1.12 2.58
C PHE A 173 6.73 0.77 1.73
N VAL A 174 6.74 -0.42 1.13
CA VAL A 174 5.74 -0.89 0.16
C VAL A 174 5.37 -2.35 0.41
N TRP A 175 4.36 -2.87 -0.29
CA TRP A 175 3.94 -4.27 -0.22
C TRP A 175 3.76 -4.88 -1.62
N ASN A 176 4.76 -4.74 -2.49
CA ASN A 176 4.68 -5.18 -3.88
C ASN A 176 5.01 -6.67 -4.04
N GLN A 177 5.73 -7.27 -3.10
CA GLN A 177 6.10 -8.69 -3.11
C GLN A 177 5.19 -9.54 -2.22
N THR A 178 4.09 -10.05 -2.78
CA THR A 178 3.07 -10.83 -2.04
C THR A 178 3.63 -12.00 -1.22
N GLU A 179 4.61 -12.75 -1.73
CA GLU A 179 5.23 -13.86 -0.95
C GLU A 179 6.02 -13.36 0.25
N ARG A 180 6.73 -12.24 0.10
CA ARG A 180 7.44 -11.60 1.22
C ARG A 180 6.43 -11.12 2.25
N THR A 181 5.39 -10.41 1.81
CA THR A 181 4.29 -9.96 2.67
C THR A 181 3.68 -11.12 3.45
N ALA A 182 3.38 -12.23 2.80
CA ALA A 182 2.83 -13.43 3.43
C ALA A 182 3.75 -13.97 4.54
N GLY A 183 5.05 -14.08 4.25
CA GLY A 183 6.04 -14.55 5.22
C GLY A 183 6.14 -13.63 6.44
N GLU A 184 6.22 -12.32 6.22
CA GLU A 184 6.32 -11.32 7.29
C GLU A 184 5.07 -11.29 8.17
N VAL A 185 3.88 -11.24 7.56
CA VAL A 185 2.60 -11.23 8.29
C VAL A 185 2.43 -12.51 9.10
N THR A 186 2.73 -13.68 8.52
CA THR A 186 2.64 -14.97 9.22
C THR A 186 3.60 -15.03 10.41
N ALA A 187 4.84 -14.55 10.24
CA ALA A 187 5.82 -14.51 11.31
C ALA A 187 5.37 -13.60 12.47
N HIS A 188 4.79 -12.43 12.17
CA HIS A 188 4.25 -11.54 13.18
C HIS A 188 3.05 -12.12 13.92
N ILE A 189 2.10 -12.74 13.22
CA ILE A 189 0.96 -13.43 13.86
C ILE A 189 1.46 -14.52 14.80
N ALA A 190 2.43 -15.32 14.36
CA ALA A 190 3.02 -16.37 15.19
C ALA A 190 3.74 -15.81 16.44
N GLU A 191 4.49 -14.71 16.30
CA GLU A 191 5.17 -14.08 17.43
C GLU A 191 4.19 -13.49 18.46
N ILE A 192 3.09 -12.88 18.00
CA ILE A 192 2.01 -12.42 18.89
C ILE A 192 1.41 -13.61 19.64
N GLY A 193 1.12 -14.71 18.95
CA GLY A 193 0.53 -15.93 19.52
C GLY A 193 1.36 -16.59 20.63
N LYS A 194 2.69 -16.39 20.65
CA LYS A 194 3.55 -16.89 21.73
C LYS A 194 3.33 -16.14 23.06
N ARG A 195 2.86 -14.89 23.00
CA ARG A 195 2.77 -13.98 24.15
C ARG A 195 1.32 -13.66 24.53
N THR A 196 0.41 -13.80 23.58
CA THR A 196 -0.99 -13.41 23.71
C THR A 196 -1.86 -14.56 23.18
N PRO A 197 -2.85 -15.05 23.96
CA PRO A 197 -3.74 -16.10 23.48
C PRO A 197 -4.64 -15.54 22.37
N ILE A 198 -4.35 -15.85 21.12
CA ILE A 198 -5.14 -15.38 19.97
C ILE A 198 -6.17 -16.44 19.59
N HIS A 199 -7.43 -16.02 19.45
CA HIS A 199 -8.49 -16.87 18.91
C HIS A 199 -8.26 -17.05 17.40
N SER A 200 -7.80 -18.22 16.98
CA SER A 200 -7.35 -18.50 15.61
C SER A 200 -8.44 -18.31 14.53
N ASP A 201 -9.71 -18.50 14.87
CA ASP A 201 -10.85 -18.24 13.97
C ASP A 201 -11.36 -16.80 13.99
N ARG A 202 -10.71 -15.88 14.72
CA ARG A 202 -11.06 -14.46 14.78
C ARG A 202 -9.88 -13.56 14.40
N VAL A 203 -9.14 -14.00 13.39
CA VAL A 203 -8.09 -13.19 12.73
C VAL A 203 -8.70 -12.46 11.54
N VAL A 204 -8.51 -11.14 11.48
CA VAL A 204 -8.96 -10.26 10.39
C VAL A 204 -7.75 -9.54 9.81
N LEU A 205 -7.65 -9.50 8.48
CA LEU A 205 -6.63 -8.71 7.79
C LEU A 205 -7.25 -7.40 7.29
N GLY A 206 -6.76 -6.28 7.78
CA GLY A 206 -7.09 -4.94 7.33
C GLY A 206 -5.99 -4.35 6.47
N GLY A 207 -6.31 -3.41 5.58
CA GLY A 207 -5.26 -2.62 4.94
C GLY A 207 -5.78 -1.49 4.06
N PHE A 208 -4.87 -0.57 3.74
CA PHE A 208 -5.13 0.57 2.86
C PHE A 208 -4.35 0.48 1.55
N SER A 209 -4.96 0.86 0.43
CA SER A 209 -4.28 0.89 -0.88
C SER A 209 -3.61 -0.46 -1.20
N MET A 210 -2.29 -0.51 -1.39
CA MET A 210 -1.56 -1.77 -1.57
C MET A 210 -1.72 -2.74 -0.37
N GLY A 211 -1.72 -2.23 0.86
CA GLY A 211 -2.02 -3.05 2.04
C GLY A 211 -3.43 -3.63 1.99
N GLY A 212 -4.39 -2.89 1.41
CA GLY A 212 -5.75 -3.36 1.16
C GLY A 212 -5.78 -4.50 0.12
N LEU A 213 -5.02 -4.39 -0.97
CA LEU A 213 -4.82 -5.49 -1.92
C LEU A 213 -4.28 -6.74 -1.20
N GLN A 214 -3.25 -6.59 -0.38
CA GLN A 214 -2.65 -7.72 0.33
C GLN A 214 -3.62 -8.33 1.36
N ALA A 215 -4.39 -7.50 2.07
CA ALA A 215 -5.43 -7.96 2.98
C ALA A 215 -6.49 -8.83 2.27
N ILE A 216 -6.74 -8.59 0.98
CA ILE A 216 -7.61 -9.42 0.14
C ILE A 216 -6.86 -10.67 -0.39
N ALA A 217 -5.67 -10.49 -0.96
CA ALA A 217 -4.96 -11.53 -1.71
C ALA A 217 -4.40 -12.65 -0.80
N LEU A 218 -3.87 -12.31 0.37
CA LEU A 218 -3.28 -13.28 1.29
C LEU A 218 -4.28 -14.35 1.78
N PRO A 219 -5.49 -13.99 2.27
CA PRO A 219 -6.46 -14.99 2.70
C PRO A 219 -7.13 -15.70 1.52
N LEU A 220 -7.43 -14.99 0.42
CA LEU A 220 -8.00 -15.61 -0.78
C LEU A 220 -7.09 -16.70 -1.37
N SER A 221 -5.79 -16.57 -1.19
CA SER A 221 -4.82 -17.50 -1.73
C SER A 221 -4.27 -18.48 -0.69
N ALA A 222 -4.93 -18.60 0.48
CA ALA A 222 -4.56 -19.45 1.61
C ALA A 222 -3.14 -19.22 2.19
N ARG A 223 -2.50 -18.09 1.88
CA ARG A 223 -1.17 -17.75 2.39
C ARG A 223 -1.21 -17.33 3.86
N VAL A 224 -2.29 -16.69 4.28
CA VAL A 224 -2.54 -16.32 5.67
C VAL A 224 -3.98 -16.72 6.02
N ARG A 225 -4.16 -17.53 7.08
CA ARG A 225 -5.50 -17.87 7.57
C ARG A 225 -6.14 -16.64 8.20
N ALA A 226 -7.29 -16.23 7.66
CA ALA A 226 -8.11 -15.16 8.23
C ALA A 226 -9.59 -15.49 8.07
N ARG A 227 -10.40 -15.01 9.01
CA ARG A 227 -11.86 -15.10 8.97
C ARG A 227 -12.47 -14.06 8.03
N ALA A 228 -11.84 -12.90 7.97
CA ALA A 228 -12.30 -11.81 7.12
C ALA A 228 -11.15 -10.90 6.68
N PHE A 229 -11.45 -10.06 5.69
CA PHE A 229 -10.61 -8.92 5.34
C PHE A 229 -11.40 -7.61 5.38
N ILE A 230 -10.69 -6.50 5.64
CA ILE A 230 -11.20 -5.12 5.58
C ILE A 230 -10.26 -4.34 4.67
N ALA A 231 -10.76 -3.94 3.50
CA ALA A 231 -9.97 -3.27 2.48
C ALA A 231 -10.44 -1.82 2.32
N VAL A 232 -9.59 -0.86 2.66
CA VAL A 232 -9.87 0.57 2.47
C VAL A 232 -9.12 1.09 1.26
N ALA A 233 -9.83 1.65 0.29
CA ALA A 233 -9.26 2.21 -0.94
C ALA A 233 -8.24 1.27 -1.61
N ALA A 234 -8.53 -0.04 -1.65
CA ALA A 234 -7.56 -1.03 -2.11
C ALA A 234 -7.14 -0.74 -3.56
N TRP A 235 -5.83 -0.84 -3.83
CA TRP A 235 -5.31 -0.70 -5.18
C TRP A 235 -5.65 -1.96 -5.98
N LEU A 236 -6.48 -1.83 -7.02
CA LEU A 236 -7.07 -2.97 -7.73
C LEU A 236 -6.90 -2.83 -9.26
N PRO A 237 -5.66 -2.90 -9.78
CA PRO A 237 -5.41 -2.67 -11.20
C PRO A 237 -5.94 -3.81 -12.09
N GLU A 238 -5.89 -5.05 -11.62
CA GLU A 238 -6.18 -6.25 -12.43
C GLU A 238 -7.10 -7.23 -11.68
N ILE A 239 -8.42 -7.02 -11.79
CA ILE A 239 -9.42 -7.84 -11.08
C ILE A 239 -9.36 -9.33 -11.46
N ARG A 240 -8.90 -9.64 -12.68
CA ARG A 240 -8.80 -11.02 -13.19
C ARG A 240 -7.85 -11.88 -12.37
N GLU A 241 -6.85 -11.29 -11.70
CA GLU A 241 -5.93 -12.04 -10.85
C GLU A 241 -6.65 -12.67 -9.66
N PHE A 242 -7.63 -11.97 -9.07
CA PHE A 242 -8.43 -12.50 -7.96
C PHE A 242 -9.33 -13.66 -8.36
N ALA A 243 -9.81 -13.70 -9.61
CA ALA A 243 -10.60 -14.82 -10.11
C ALA A 243 -9.78 -16.12 -10.07
N THR A 244 -8.51 -16.05 -10.47
CA THR A 244 -7.59 -17.18 -10.45
C THR A 244 -7.29 -17.65 -9.02
N MET A 245 -7.23 -16.71 -8.06
CA MET A 245 -7.05 -17.04 -6.65
C MET A 245 -8.28 -17.75 -6.07
N LEU A 246 -9.49 -17.27 -6.40
CA LEU A 246 -10.75 -17.85 -5.92
C LEU A 246 -10.97 -19.30 -6.41
N ASP A 247 -10.52 -19.64 -7.61
CA ASP A 247 -10.60 -21.01 -8.14
C ASP A 247 -9.67 -21.99 -7.38
N ARG A 248 -8.65 -21.47 -6.69
CA ARG A 248 -7.60 -22.25 -6.00
C ARG A 248 -7.59 -22.05 -4.48
N GLY A 249 -8.45 -21.18 -3.96
CA GLY A 249 -8.42 -20.64 -2.61
C GLY A 249 -9.33 -21.34 -1.59
N PRO A 250 -9.22 -20.99 -0.30
CA PRO A 250 -10.07 -21.54 0.74
C PRO A 250 -11.47 -20.93 0.60
N GLY A 251 -12.42 -21.73 0.12
CA GLY A 251 -13.77 -21.29 -0.23
C GLY A 251 -14.63 -20.79 0.94
N ARG A 252 -15.72 -20.09 0.57
CA ARG A 252 -17.01 -19.79 1.24
C ARG A 252 -17.06 -19.24 2.67
N GLU A 253 -16.04 -19.42 3.50
CA GLU A 253 -16.06 -18.98 4.91
C GLU A 253 -15.43 -17.60 5.13
N LEU A 254 -14.63 -17.13 4.15
CA LEU A 254 -14.07 -15.79 4.17
C LEU A 254 -15.17 -14.74 4.01
N ARG A 255 -15.00 -13.64 4.73
CA ARG A 255 -15.85 -12.45 4.63
C ARG A 255 -15.03 -11.24 4.22
N GLY A 256 -15.67 -10.29 3.56
CA GLY A 256 -15.02 -9.06 3.12
C GLY A 256 -15.82 -7.82 3.49
N TYR A 257 -15.10 -6.76 3.84
CA TYR A 257 -15.65 -5.41 3.92
C TYR A 257 -14.78 -4.49 3.07
N VAL A 258 -15.34 -3.90 2.02
CA VAL A 258 -14.60 -3.05 1.08
C VAL A 258 -15.10 -1.62 1.21
N VAL A 259 -14.23 -0.71 1.63
CA VAL A 259 -14.50 0.73 1.70
C VAL A 259 -13.80 1.41 0.53
N VAL A 260 -14.52 2.21 -0.23
CA VAL A 260 -13.93 3.00 -1.31
C VAL A 260 -14.69 4.31 -1.51
N GLY A 261 -13.96 5.37 -1.83
CA GLY A 261 -14.56 6.64 -2.18
C GLY A 261 -15.14 6.67 -3.61
N ASP A 262 -16.14 7.50 -3.86
CA ASP A 262 -16.72 7.66 -5.18
C ASP A 262 -15.85 8.48 -6.15
N ARG A 263 -14.87 9.22 -5.62
CA ARG A 263 -13.81 9.93 -6.36
C ARG A 263 -12.49 9.13 -6.42
N ASP A 264 -12.39 7.98 -5.75
CA ASP A 264 -11.21 7.12 -5.82
C ASP A 264 -11.11 6.45 -7.21
N PRO A 265 -9.94 6.51 -7.89
CA PRO A 265 -9.71 5.80 -9.16
C PRO A 265 -9.99 4.28 -9.07
N SER A 266 -9.85 3.69 -7.89
CA SER A 266 -10.04 2.26 -7.62
C SER A 266 -11.51 1.86 -7.45
N ARG A 267 -12.45 2.83 -7.47
CA ARG A 267 -13.89 2.61 -7.29
C ARG A 267 -14.46 1.52 -8.18
N GLU A 268 -14.10 1.55 -9.47
CA GLU A 268 -14.62 0.58 -10.43
C GLU A 268 -14.04 -0.81 -10.18
N GLY A 269 -12.74 -0.90 -9.89
CA GLY A 269 -12.10 -2.15 -9.47
C GLY A 269 -12.73 -2.73 -8.21
N ALA A 270 -13.06 -1.90 -7.21
CA ALA A 270 -13.73 -2.34 -5.99
C ALA A 270 -15.13 -2.92 -6.28
N LYS A 271 -15.93 -2.29 -7.13
CA LYS A 271 -17.25 -2.82 -7.54
C LYS A 271 -17.11 -4.16 -8.26
N GLN A 272 -16.14 -4.27 -9.17
CA GLN A 272 -15.88 -5.51 -9.91
C GLN A 272 -15.38 -6.64 -8.99
N LEU A 273 -14.51 -6.34 -8.03
CA LEU A 273 -14.06 -7.29 -7.01
C LEU A 273 -15.24 -7.81 -6.19
N VAL A 274 -16.11 -6.93 -5.70
CA VAL A 274 -17.29 -7.31 -4.91
C VAL A 274 -18.23 -8.21 -5.71
N ALA A 275 -18.50 -7.86 -6.97
CA ALA A 275 -19.31 -8.68 -7.86
C ALA A 275 -18.68 -10.07 -8.10
N LEU A 276 -17.36 -10.12 -8.30
CA LEU A 276 -16.61 -11.37 -8.46
C LEU A 276 -16.69 -12.24 -7.19
N LEU A 277 -16.43 -11.67 -6.02
CA LEU A 277 -16.51 -12.37 -4.74
C LEU A 277 -17.92 -12.90 -4.47
N ALA A 278 -18.95 -12.11 -4.75
CA ALA A 278 -20.35 -12.52 -4.62
C ALA A 278 -20.69 -13.69 -5.56
N LYS A 279 -20.20 -13.67 -6.82
CA LYS A 279 -20.36 -14.78 -7.77
C LYS A 279 -19.73 -16.08 -7.23
N HIS A 280 -18.62 -15.98 -6.51
CA HIS A 280 -17.96 -17.11 -5.84
C HIS A 280 -18.51 -17.40 -4.43
N ARG A 281 -19.65 -16.80 -4.06
CA ARG A 281 -20.35 -17.00 -2.78
C ARG A 281 -19.52 -16.61 -1.55
N VAL A 282 -18.57 -15.70 -1.71
CA VAL A 282 -17.90 -15.02 -0.60
C VAL A 282 -18.82 -13.91 -0.12
N ARG A 283 -19.07 -13.82 1.19
CA ARG A 283 -19.91 -12.75 1.75
C ARG A 283 -19.07 -11.48 1.81
N VAL A 284 -19.43 -10.48 1.03
CA VAL A 284 -18.71 -9.22 0.97
C VAL A 284 -19.68 -8.05 0.97
N GLU A 285 -19.35 -7.02 1.73
CA GLU A 285 -20.07 -5.75 1.77
C GLU A 285 -19.25 -4.66 1.07
N LEU A 286 -19.91 -3.84 0.26
CA LEU A 286 -19.34 -2.65 -0.34
C LEU A 286 -19.87 -1.42 0.37
N ASP A 287 -18.96 -0.65 0.94
CA ASP A 287 -19.19 0.63 1.58
C ASP A 287 -18.64 1.75 0.68
N LEU A 288 -19.50 2.28 -0.19
CA LEU A 288 -19.17 3.34 -1.14
C LEU A 288 -19.41 4.71 -0.50
N ARG A 289 -18.34 5.51 -0.37
CA ARG A 289 -18.38 6.82 0.30
C ARG A 289 -18.46 7.98 -0.67
N ALA A 290 -19.46 8.83 -0.48
CA ALA A 290 -19.62 10.06 -1.26
C ALA A 290 -18.49 11.05 -0.94
N ASP A 291 -18.01 11.74 -1.98
CA ASP A 291 -17.01 12.80 -1.93
C ASP A 291 -15.64 12.41 -1.34
N LEU A 292 -15.36 11.11 -1.21
CA LEU A 292 -14.10 10.59 -0.71
C LEU A 292 -13.17 10.24 -1.88
N GLY A 293 -11.91 10.69 -1.80
CA GLY A 293 -10.83 10.34 -2.73
C GLY A 293 -10.11 9.04 -2.34
N HIS A 294 -8.83 8.95 -2.69
CA HIS A 294 -7.95 7.84 -2.29
C HIS A 294 -7.39 8.04 -0.88
N GLU A 295 -8.29 8.03 0.11
CA GLU A 295 -8.01 8.40 1.48
C GLU A 295 -8.76 7.51 2.48
N TYR A 296 -8.37 7.57 3.75
CA TYR A 296 -9.17 7.00 4.82
C TYR A 296 -10.44 7.84 5.05
N PRO A 297 -11.60 7.23 5.32
CA PRO A 297 -12.79 7.98 5.70
C PRO A 297 -12.59 8.74 7.03
N ALA A 298 -13.19 9.91 7.19
CA ALA A 298 -13.04 10.70 8.43
C ALA A 298 -13.63 9.97 9.65
N ASP A 299 -14.67 9.14 9.45
CA ASP A 299 -15.31 8.27 10.45
C ASP A 299 -14.66 6.87 10.48
N MET A 300 -13.34 6.77 10.34
CA MET A 300 -12.63 5.49 10.38
C MET A 300 -12.95 4.64 11.62
N PRO A 301 -13.03 5.19 12.85
CA PRO A 301 -13.41 4.40 14.03
C PRO A 301 -14.78 3.72 13.91
N GLU A 302 -15.80 4.46 13.46
CA GLU A 302 -17.16 3.96 13.27
C GLU A 302 -17.22 2.95 12.12
N THR A 303 -16.48 3.24 11.04
CA THR A 303 -16.34 2.35 9.89
C THR A 303 -15.72 1.02 10.28
N LEU A 304 -14.64 1.05 11.07
CA LEU A 304 -13.94 -0.13 11.54
C LEU A 304 -14.83 -0.96 12.47
N ALA A 305 -15.60 -0.32 13.36
CA ALA A 305 -16.55 -1.00 14.22
C ALA A 305 -17.64 -1.77 13.41
N ARG A 306 -18.21 -1.14 12.38
CA ARG A 306 -19.17 -1.80 11.46
C ARG A 306 -18.52 -2.97 10.72
N ALA A 307 -17.34 -2.76 10.15
CA ALA A 307 -16.62 -3.75 9.38
C ALA A 307 -16.26 -4.99 10.22
N LEU A 308 -15.78 -4.80 11.47
CA LEU A 308 -15.46 -5.90 12.39
C LEU A 308 -16.70 -6.65 12.87
N ALA A 309 -17.84 -5.97 13.06
CA ALA A 309 -19.10 -6.62 13.37
C ALA A 309 -19.57 -7.53 12.22
N SER A 310 -19.53 -7.03 10.98
CA SER A 310 -19.88 -7.77 9.75
C SER A 310 -18.92 -8.96 9.50
N ALA A 311 -17.64 -8.79 9.82
CA ALA A 311 -16.60 -9.83 9.72
C ALA A 311 -16.84 -11.03 10.64
N LEU A 312 -17.53 -10.85 11.76
CA LEU A 312 -17.72 -11.89 12.78
C LEU A 312 -19.13 -12.50 12.81
N SER A 313 -20.14 -11.86 12.22
CA SER A 313 -21.55 -12.33 12.18
C SER A 313 -21.80 -13.35 11.08
#